data_AF-A0A8H7S2F4-F1
#
_entry.id   AF-A0A8H7S2F4-F1
#
_cell.length_a   1.000
_cell.length_b   1.000
_cell.length_c   1.000
_cell.angle_alpha   90.00
_cell.angle_beta   90.00
_cell.angle_gamma   90.00
#
_symmetry.space_group_name_H-M   'P 1'
#
loop_
_entity.id
_entity.type
_entity.pdbx_description
1 polymer ?
#
loop_
_entity_poly.entity_id
_entity_poly.type
_entity_poly.pdbx_seq_one_letter_code
_entity_poly.pdbx_strand_id
1 'polypeptide(L)'
;MSNNKYSAITLPVPSTYHYQTSDPALQRFGSEHDLDVFGIAVDRCSIMKQMVFIRKSFCITMAQFITMGALATLLVRIDPIYHWLQKSKYAWWMPLIPTFFVAFILAWQLWMRYFQLSHCGRTSLLSIFSLLIAAIVSDIVSKLCYVDGILVIFMTIFGQCGVLVYTFQSQFKFSGTKPMYVLFWIFYFYKILVSAVMICISSPWLRRVYDMDPISILIPISLSLLLCGYLIMEMYYIMGIVTMDDYILANISAYIDLFYPMRCLHNLCELTDHVDTLPEIMHPGPD
;
A
#
# COMPACT_ATOMS: atom_id res chain seq x y z
N MET A 1 -27.65 52.16 -28.58
CA MET A 1 -26.53 51.63 -27.77
C MET A 1 -26.95 51.71 -26.31
N SER A 2 -27.39 50.58 -25.73
CA SER A 2 -27.86 50.49 -24.34
C SER A 2 -26.91 49.56 -23.59
N ASN A 3 -26.18 50.11 -22.62
CA ASN A 3 -25.25 49.40 -21.75
C ASN A 3 -26.03 48.82 -20.56
N ASN A 4 -26.40 47.54 -20.63
CA ASN A 4 -26.87 46.79 -19.47
C ASN A 4 -25.67 46.41 -18.58
N LYS A 5 -25.47 47.16 -17.49
CA LYS A 5 -24.62 46.74 -16.38
C LYS A 5 -25.42 45.73 -15.54
N TYR A 6 -25.00 44.47 -15.54
CA TYR A 6 -25.46 43.49 -14.57
C TYR A 6 -24.77 43.78 -13.23
N SER A 7 -25.49 44.39 -12.29
CA SER A 7 -25.09 44.44 -10.89
C SER A 7 -25.35 43.06 -10.28
N ALA A 8 -24.29 42.30 -10.01
CA ALA A 8 -24.40 41.10 -9.18
C ALA A 8 -24.82 41.53 -7.77
N ILE A 9 -26.01 41.09 -7.35
CA ILE A 9 -26.47 41.21 -5.97
C ILE A 9 -25.65 40.21 -5.16
N THR A 10 -24.52 40.67 -4.59
CA THR A 10 -23.82 39.93 -3.54
C THR A 10 -24.65 40.03 -2.27
N LEU A 11 -25.32 38.94 -1.92
CA LEU A 11 -25.89 38.78 -0.58
C LEU A 11 -24.75 38.80 0.44
N PRO A 12 -24.83 39.61 1.52
CA PRO A 12 -23.83 39.57 2.58
C PRO A 12 -23.92 38.22 3.31
N VAL A 13 -22.83 37.45 3.31
CA VAL A 13 -22.68 36.27 4.16
C VAL A 13 -22.65 36.74 5.62
N PRO A 14 -23.54 36.26 6.51
CA PRO A 14 -23.52 36.66 7.90
C PRO A 14 -22.24 36.18 8.59
N SER A 15 -21.41 37.13 8.99
CA SER A 15 -20.23 36.92 9.84
C SER A 15 -20.65 36.69 11.29
N THR A 16 -21.16 35.51 11.66
CA THR A 16 -21.36 35.18 13.08
C THR A 16 -21.49 33.68 13.29
N TYR A 17 -20.41 33.02 13.73
CA TYR A 17 -20.43 31.97 14.78
C TYR A 17 -18.99 31.76 15.27
N HIS A 18 -18.47 32.71 16.06
CA HIS A 18 -17.42 32.40 17.02
C HIS A 18 -18.07 31.60 18.16
N TYR A 19 -18.06 30.27 18.06
CA TYR A 19 -18.32 29.43 19.22
C TYR A 19 -17.02 29.35 20.02
N GLN A 20 -16.93 30.16 21.07
CA GLN A 20 -15.83 30.14 22.03
C GLN A 20 -16.17 29.10 23.10
N THR A 21 -15.94 27.82 22.79
CA THR A 21 -16.10 26.73 23.75
C THR A 21 -14.92 26.77 24.72
N SER A 22 -15.14 27.37 25.88
CA SER A 22 -14.18 27.43 26.99
C SER A 22 -14.18 26.11 27.78
N ASP A 23 -13.85 25.00 27.12
CA ASP A 23 -13.67 23.71 27.77
C ASP A 23 -12.27 23.17 27.41
N PRO A 24 -11.32 23.11 28.36
CA PRO A 24 -9.94 22.72 28.07
C PRO A 24 -9.79 21.26 27.61
N ALA A 25 -10.86 20.45 27.67
CA ALA A 25 -10.90 19.08 27.15
C ALA A 25 -11.24 18.99 25.65
N LEU A 26 -11.68 20.09 25.02
CA LEU A 26 -12.11 20.17 23.61
C LEU A 26 -11.22 21.11 22.80
N GLN A 27 -9.94 21.19 23.15
CA GLN A 27 -8.97 21.95 22.38
C GLN A 27 -8.78 21.28 21.01
N ARG A 28 -9.43 21.86 20.00
CA ARG A 28 -9.35 21.48 18.58
C ARG A 28 -7.88 21.62 18.12
N PHE A 29 -7.14 20.52 18.12
CA PHE A 29 -5.82 20.44 17.47
C PHE A 29 -6.00 20.37 15.94
N GLY A 30 -6.60 21.41 15.35
CA GLY A 30 -6.70 21.58 13.91
C GLY A 30 -5.78 22.71 13.46
N SER A 31 -4.97 22.49 12.43
CA SER A 31 -4.29 23.60 11.75
C SER A 31 -5.33 24.46 11.01
N GLU A 32 -4.94 25.64 10.52
CA GLU A 32 -5.79 26.67 9.86
C GLU A 32 -6.57 26.19 8.61
N HIS A 33 -6.58 24.89 8.28
CA HIS A 33 -7.34 24.32 7.19
C HIS A 33 -8.50 23.45 7.68
N ASP A 34 -9.70 23.73 7.17
CA ASP A 34 -10.98 23.02 7.41
C ASP A 34 -10.95 21.51 7.11
N LEU A 35 -9.86 21.00 6.53
CA LEU A 35 -9.64 19.59 6.20
C LEU A 35 -9.08 18.75 7.37
N ASP A 36 -8.58 19.37 8.45
CA ASP A 36 -7.93 18.67 9.57
C ASP A 36 -8.93 18.23 10.67
N VAL A 37 -10.20 17.98 10.33
CA VAL A 37 -11.24 17.54 11.31
C VAL A 37 -10.87 16.22 11.99
N PHE A 38 -10.07 15.38 11.33
CA PHE A 38 -9.63 14.08 11.83
C PHE A 38 -8.16 14.05 12.26
N GLY A 39 -7.45 15.19 12.23
CA GLY A 39 -6.02 15.30 12.52
C GLY A 39 -5.18 15.63 11.27
N ILE A 40 -3.89 15.87 11.50
CA ILE A 40 -2.94 16.26 10.47
C ILE A 40 -2.47 15.01 9.71
N ALA A 41 -2.59 15.03 8.37
CA ALA A 41 -2.10 13.98 7.50
C ALA A 41 -0.57 13.77 7.64
N VAL A 42 -0.12 12.54 7.43
CA VAL A 42 1.30 12.17 7.60
C VAL A 42 2.20 12.95 6.64
N ASP A 43 1.77 13.17 5.40
CA ASP A 43 2.51 13.92 4.38
C ASP A 43 2.86 15.38 4.79
N ARG A 44 2.05 16.00 5.64
CA ARG A 44 2.24 17.35 6.22
C ARG A 44 3.09 17.35 7.49
N CYS A 45 3.36 16.18 8.07
CA CYS A 45 4.22 16.05 9.24
C CYS A 45 5.70 16.21 8.90
N SER A 46 6.55 16.40 9.92
CA SER A 46 8.01 16.43 9.74
C SER A 46 8.56 15.12 9.17
N ILE A 47 9.70 15.18 8.47
CA ILE A 47 10.35 14.02 7.81
C ILE A 47 10.55 12.86 8.81
N MET A 48 10.99 13.17 10.02
CA MET A 48 11.20 12.16 11.06
C MET A 48 9.90 11.42 11.41
N LYS A 49 8.78 12.15 11.50
CA LYS A 49 7.46 11.55 11.78
C LYS A 49 7.02 10.67 10.60
N GLN A 50 7.14 11.16 9.38
CA GLN A 50 6.83 10.38 8.16
C GLN A 50 7.59 9.04 8.14
N MET A 51 8.91 9.06 8.36
CA MET A 51 9.72 7.84 8.32
C MET A 51 9.38 6.85 9.45
N VAL A 52 9.01 7.34 10.64
CA VAL A 52 8.55 6.47 11.73
C VAL A 52 7.26 5.75 11.37
N PHE A 53 6.30 6.47 10.77
CA PHE A 53 5.04 5.89 10.30
C PHE A 53 5.29 4.82 9.23
N ILE A 54 6.07 5.17 8.21
CA ILE A 54 6.41 4.28 7.09
C ILE A 54 7.11 3.01 7.60
N ARG A 55 8.11 3.15 8.47
CA ARG A 55 8.85 2.01 9.02
C ARG A 55 7.95 1.07 9.82
N LYS A 56 7.02 1.60 10.63
CA LYS A 56 6.04 0.77 11.34
C LYS A 56 5.16 0.01 10.35
N SER A 57 4.70 0.69 9.30
CA SER A 57 3.84 0.10 8.28
C SER A 57 4.54 -1.03 7.52
N PHE A 58 5.74 -0.78 7.00
CA PHE A 58 6.53 -1.80 6.31
C PHE A 58 6.95 -2.95 7.23
N CYS A 59 7.19 -2.71 8.53
CA CYS A 59 7.49 -3.79 9.47
C CYS A 59 6.30 -4.76 9.63
N ILE A 60 5.06 -4.24 9.67
CA ILE A 60 3.84 -5.06 9.72
C ILE A 60 3.70 -5.83 8.42
N THR A 61 3.78 -5.14 7.28
CA THR A 61 3.67 -5.76 5.95
C THR A 61 4.73 -6.86 5.75
N MET A 62 5.97 -6.63 6.16
CA MET A 62 7.05 -7.62 6.11
C MET A 62 6.74 -8.85 6.97
N ALA A 63 6.22 -8.67 8.19
CA ALA A 63 5.81 -9.78 9.05
C ALA A 63 4.68 -10.62 8.40
N GLN A 64 3.76 -9.98 7.67
CA GLN A 64 2.71 -10.68 6.92
C GLN A 64 3.31 -11.54 5.80
N PHE A 65 4.23 -11.02 4.99
CA PHE A 65 4.91 -11.81 3.94
C PHE A 65 5.75 -12.96 4.50
N ILE A 66 6.46 -12.75 5.62
CA ILE A 66 7.19 -13.83 6.30
C ILE A 66 6.22 -14.91 6.76
N THR A 67 5.08 -14.54 7.34
CA THR A 67 4.04 -15.49 7.77
C THR A 67 3.48 -16.26 6.58
N MET A 68 3.24 -15.59 5.44
CA MET A 68 2.82 -16.24 4.19
C MET A 68 3.84 -17.29 3.71
N GLY A 69 5.12 -16.93 3.63
CA GLY A 69 6.18 -17.85 3.20
C GLY A 69 6.40 -19.02 4.16
N ALA A 70 6.35 -18.76 5.46
CA ALA A 70 6.47 -19.79 6.49
C ALA A 70 5.32 -20.79 6.41
N LEU A 71 4.07 -20.31 6.25
CA LEU A 71 2.91 -21.18 6.16
C LEU A 71 2.92 -22.01 4.87
N ALA A 72 3.31 -21.42 3.73
CA ALA A 72 3.46 -22.13 2.46
C ALA A 72 4.50 -23.26 2.54
N THR A 73 5.64 -23.00 3.18
CA THR A 73 6.69 -24.00 3.37
C THR A 73 6.23 -25.11 4.34
N LEU A 74 5.53 -24.74 5.41
CA LEU A 74 5.03 -25.68 6.42
C LEU A 74 3.95 -26.60 5.84
N LEU A 75 3.05 -26.08 5.01
CA LEU A 75 1.99 -26.84 4.35
C LEU A 75 2.54 -27.96 3.46
N VAL A 76 3.61 -27.70 2.71
CA VAL A 76 4.25 -28.71 1.84
C VAL A 76 5.09 -29.70 2.63
N ARG A 77 5.68 -29.29 3.75
CA ARG A 77 6.57 -30.16 4.55
C ARG A 77 5.82 -31.18 5.40
N ILE A 78 4.54 -30.97 5.66
CA ILE A 78 3.71 -31.87 6.47
C ILE A 78 2.84 -32.73 5.54
N ASP A 79 3.34 -33.93 5.22
CA ASP A 79 2.71 -34.91 4.32
C ASP A 79 1.20 -35.14 4.56
N PRO A 80 0.70 -35.34 5.81
CA PRO A 80 -0.73 -35.59 6.01
C PRO A 80 -1.59 -34.37 5.67
N ILE A 81 -1.08 -33.16 5.89
CA ILE A 81 -1.80 -31.92 5.56
C ILE A 81 -1.80 -31.73 4.05
N TYR A 82 -0.63 -31.88 3.40
CA TYR A 82 -0.51 -31.78 1.96
C TYR A 82 -1.41 -32.75 1.21
N HIS A 83 -1.42 -34.03 1.62
CA HIS A 83 -2.28 -35.06 1.01
C HIS A 83 -3.77 -34.76 1.21
N TRP A 84 -4.17 -34.27 2.40
CA TRP A 84 -5.53 -33.81 2.63
C TRP A 84 -5.92 -32.63 1.72
N LEU A 85 -5.00 -31.67 1.58
CA LEU A 85 -5.18 -30.44 0.79
C LEU A 85 -5.39 -30.74 -0.70
N GLN A 86 -4.66 -31.72 -1.24
CA GLN A 86 -4.81 -32.17 -2.62
C GLN A 86 -6.10 -32.96 -2.86
N LYS A 87 -6.52 -33.79 -1.90
CA LYS A 87 -7.69 -34.66 -2.06
C LYS A 87 -9.02 -33.95 -1.80
N SER A 88 -9.03 -32.94 -0.93
CA SER A 88 -10.25 -32.29 -0.47
C SER A 88 -10.72 -31.19 -1.42
N LYS A 89 -11.89 -31.37 -2.03
CA LYS A 89 -12.57 -30.33 -2.83
C LYS A 89 -12.99 -29.12 -1.99
N TYR A 90 -13.13 -29.31 -0.67
CA TYR A 90 -13.59 -28.27 0.26
C TYR A 90 -12.46 -27.49 0.93
N ALA A 91 -11.20 -27.92 0.76
CA ALA A 91 -10.04 -27.26 1.37
C ALA A 91 -9.94 -25.78 0.98
N TRP A 92 -10.32 -25.44 -0.26
CA TRP A 92 -10.34 -24.06 -0.75
C TRP A 92 -11.40 -23.17 -0.09
N TRP A 93 -12.59 -23.73 0.19
CA TRP A 93 -13.71 -22.98 0.75
C TRP A 93 -13.53 -22.65 2.23
N MET A 94 -12.81 -23.51 2.96
CA MET A 94 -12.59 -23.38 4.40
C MET A 94 -11.93 -22.05 4.81
N PRO A 95 -10.83 -21.58 4.17
CA PRO A 95 -10.27 -20.27 4.48
C PRO A 95 -10.97 -19.13 3.71
N LEU A 96 -11.57 -19.39 2.54
CA LEU A 96 -12.19 -18.35 1.71
C LEU A 96 -13.44 -17.74 2.37
N ILE A 97 -14.32 -18.57 2.96
CA ILE A 97 -15.56 -18.08 3.58
C ILE A 97 -15.27 -17.14 4.76
N PRO A 98 -14.43 -17.51 5.77
CA PRO A 98 -14.04 -16.59 6.84
C PRO A 98 -13.34 -15.34 6.31
N THR A 99 -12.50 -15.47 5.28
CA THR A 99 -11.82 -14.33 4.66
C THR A 99 -12.81 -13.32 4.12
N PHE A 100 -13.87 -13.77 3.45
CA PHE A 100 -14.91 -12.90 2.93
C PHE A 100 -15.63 -12.11 4.04
N PHE A 101 -16.00 -12.77 5.15
CA PHE A 101 -16.62 -12.10 6.28
C PHE A 101 -15.69 -11.06 6.92
N VAL A 102 -14.41 -11.40 7.13
CA VAL A 102 -13.44 -10.48 7.71
C VAL A 102 -13.17 -9.31 6.76
N ALA A 103 -13.04 -9.56 5.45
CA ALA A 103 -12.89 -8.52 4.43
C ALA A 103 -14.09 -7.57 4.42
N PHE A 104 -15.31 -8.08 4.53
CA PHE A 104 -16.52 -7.27 4.62
C PHE A 104 -16.51 -6.36 5.86
N ILE A 105 -16.11 -6.90 7.02
CA ILE A 105 -15.98 -6.11 8.26
C ILE A 105 -14.91 -5.03 8.11
N LEU A 106 -13.77 -5.34 7.47
CA LEU A 106 -12.71 -4.35 7.24
C LEU A 106 -13.16 -3.27 6.25
N ALA A 107 -13.80 -3.64 5.13
CA ALA A 107 -14.35 -2.69 4.17
C ALA A 107 -15.41 -1.78 4.82
N TRP A 108 -16.27 -2.35 5.66
CA TRP A 108 -17.23 -1.61 6.46
C TRP A 108 -16.55 -0.61 7.40
N GLN A 109 -15.45 -0.99 8.05
CA GLN A 109 -14.66 -0.08 8.90
C GLN A 109 -14.00 1.05 8.12
N LEU A 110 -13.48 0.77 6.91
CA LEU A 110 -12.92 1.80 6.04
C LEU A 110 -13.99 2.81 5.60
N TRP A 111 -15.21 2.35 5.33
CA TRP A 111 -16.35 3.21 4.98
C TRP A 111 -16.82 4.04 6.18
N MET A 112 -17.00 3.39 7.33
CA MET A 112 -17.44 4.02 8.57
C MET A 112 -16.28 4.61 9.37
N ARG A 113 -15.52 5.54 8.77
CA ARG A 113 -14.43 6.29 9.43
C ARG A 113 -14.84 6.92 10.77
N TYR A 114 -16.13 7.18 10.96
CA TYR A 114 -16.70 7.78 12.17
C TYR A 114 -16.73 6.84 13.38
N PHE A 115 -16.85 5.51 13.16
CA PHE A 115 -16.86 4.52 14.23
C PHE A 115 -15.54 3.78 14.28
N GLN A 116 -14.54 4.46 14.86
CA GLN A 116 -13.24 3.87 15.07
C GLN A 116 -13.32 2.72 16.10
N LEU A 117 -13.05 1.49 15.66
CA LEU A 117 -12.83 0.38 16.59
C LEU A 117 -11.62 0.67 17.48
N SER A 118 -11.60 0.04 18.65
CA SER A 118 -10.44 0.07 19.53
C SER A 118 -9.18 -0.41 18.80
N HIS A 119 -8.01 0.15 19.16
CA HIS A 119 -6.72 -0.20 18.56
C HIS A 119 -6.44 -1.72 18.60
N CYS A 120 -6.81 -2.37 19.71
CA CYS A 120 -6.72 -3.82 19.88
C CYS A 120 -7.62 -4.60 18.89
N GLY A 121 -8.85 -4.11 18.65
CA GLY A 121 -9.77 -4.71 17.70
C GLY A 121 -9.25 -4.66 16.26
N ARG A 122 -8.70 -3.52 15.83
CA ARG A 122 -8.11 -3.37 14.48
C ARG A 122 -6.90 -4.28 14.28
N THR A 123 -6.03 -4.38 15.29
CA THR A 123 -4.84 -5.26 15.25
C THR A 123 -5.25 -6.73 15.15
N SER A 124 -6.25 -7.15 15.93
CA SER A 124 -6.76 -8.52 15.93
C SER A 124 -7.38 -8.88 14.58
N LEU A 125 -8.21 -8.00 14.03
CA LEU A 125 -8.83 -8.19 12.71
C LEU A 125 -7.79 -8.28 11.60
N LEU A 126 -6.79 -7.39 11.59
CA LEU A 126 -5.70 -7.43 10.62
C LEU A 126 -4.91 -8.73 10.71
N SER A 127 -4.64 -9.22 11.92
CA SER A 127 -3.88 -10.46 12.15
C SER A 127 -4.66 -11.68 11.67
N ILE A 128 -5.96 -11.78 12.03
CA ILE A 128 -6.83 -12.87 11.57
C ILE A 128 -6.95 -12.85 10.05
N PHE A 129 -7.17 -11.67 9.46
CA PHE A 129 -7.25 -11.52 8.01
C PHE A 129 -5.95 -11.94 7.33
N SER A 130 -4.80 -11.52 7.85
CA SER A 130 -3.50 -11.87 7.31
C SER A 130 -3.24 -13.38 7.39
N LEU A 131 -3.59 -14.05 8.49
CA LEU A 131 -3.46 -15.51 8.62
C LEU A 131 -4.35 -16.27 7.64
N LEU A 132 -5.59 -15.81 7.45
CA LEU A 132 -6.51 -16.43 6.50
C LEU A 132 -6.04 -16.25 5.05
N ILE A 133 -5.59 -15.05 4.67
CA ILE A 133 -4.99 -14.79 3.37
C ILE A 133 -3.72 -15.61 3.17
N ALA A 134 -2.87 -15.70 4.20
CA ALA A 134 -1.68 -16.54 4.16
C ALA A 134 -2.06 -18.00 3.88
N ALA A 135 -3.12 -18.52 4.50
CA ALA A 135 -3.59 -19.88 4.25
C ALA A 135 -4.07 -20.07 2.80
N ILE A 136 -4.82 -19.10 2.25
CA ILE A 136 -5.28 -19.13 0.86
C ILE A 136 -4.10 -19.11 -0.10
N VAL A 137 -3.20 -18.12 0.03
CA VAL A 137 -2.03 -17.99 -0.84
C VAL A 137 -1.14 -19.23 -0.74
N SER A 138 -0.96 -19.77 0.47
CA SER A 138 -0.19 -20.99 0.67
C SER A 138 -0.82 -22.21 0.00
N ASP A 139 -2.15 -22.34 0.01
CA ASP A 139 -2.87 -23.40 -0.71
C ASP A 139 -2.67 -23.27 -2.24
N ILE A 140 -2.80 -22.05 -2.79
CA ILE A 140 -2.53 -21.75 -4.21
C ILE A 140 -1.11 -22.15 -4.59
N VAL A 141 -0.12 -21.64 -3.84
CA VAL A 141 1.30 -21.86 -4.11
C VAL A 141 1.63 -23.35 -4.02
N SER A 142 1.10 -24.07 -3.02
CA SER A 142 1.35 -25.50 -2.85
C SER A 142 0.77 -26.36 -3.98
N LYS A 143 -0.36 -25.96 -4.57
CA LYS A 143 -1.04 -26.74 -5.61
C LYS A 143 -0.60 -26.41 -7.04
N LEU A 144 -0.41 -25.12 -7.35
CA LEU A 144 -0.18 -24.66 -8.72
C LEU A 144 1.30 -24.55 -9.05
N CYS A 145 2.05 -23.76 -8.28
CA CYS A 145 3.44 -23.40 -8.61
C CYS A 145 4.26 -23.21 -7.33
N TYR A 146 4.69 -24.30 -6.70
CA TYR A 146 5.41 -24.21 -5.41
C TYR A 146 6.75 -23.48 -5.54
N VAL A 147 7.59 -23.90 -6.50
CA VAL A 147 8.95 -23.34 -6.64
C VAL A 147 8.90 -21.86 -7.03
N ASP A 148 8.10 -21.52 -8.05
CA ASP A 148 7.95 -20.13 -8.51
C ASP A 148 7.27 -19.26 -7.45
N GLY A 149 6.22 -19.76 -6.79
CA GLY A 149 5.48 -19.00 -5.77
C GLY A 149 6.33 -18.69 -4.54
N ILE A 150 7.09 -19.67 -4.05
CA ILE A 150 8.04 -19.45 -2.95
C ILE A 150 9.13 -18.45 -3.37
N LEU A 151 9.65 -18.54 -4.60
CA LEU A 151 10.63 -17.58 -5.11
C LEU A 151 10.07 -16.15 -5.13
N VAL A 152 8.83 -15.94 -5.59
CA VAL A 152 8.15 -14.62 -5.55
C VAL A 152 8.05 -14.09 -4.12
N ILE A 153 7.62 -14.92 -3.16
CA ILE A 153 7.45 -14.51 -1.76
C ILE A 153 8.81 -14.12 -1.17
N PHE A 154 9.85 -14.92 -1.35
CA PHE A 154 11.19 -14.62 -0.84
C PHE A 154 11.75 -13.33 -1.44
N MET A 155 11.67 -13.16 -2.76
CA MET A 155 12.14 -11.93 -3.42
C MET A 155 11.36 -10.70 -2.94
N THR A 156 10.08 -10.86 -2.64
CA THR A 156 9.26 -9.77 -2.11
C THR A 156 9.71 -9.40 -0.70
N ILE A 157 9.99 -10.38 0.17
CA ILE A 157 10.54 -10.12 1.51
C ILE A 157 11.88 -9.38 1.41
N PHE A 158 12.77 -9.77 0.51
CA PHE A 158 14.03 -9.06 0.27
C PHE A 158 13.81 -7.62 -0.22
N GLY A 159 12.90 -7.42 -1.16
CA GLY A 159 12.53 -6.09 -1.64
C GLY A 159 11.97 -5.20 -0.53
N GLN A 160 11.06 -5.73 0.28
CA GLN A 160 10.50 -5.03 1.44
C GLN A 160 11.57 -4.71 2.50
N CYS A 161 12.51 -5.63 2.73
CA CYS A 161 13.65 -5.39 3.62
C CYS A 161 14.52 -4.24 3.09
N GLY A 162 14.79 -4.19 1.79
CA GLY A 162 15.53 -3.08 1.17
C GLY A 162 14.84 -1.72 1.35
N VAL A 163 13.51 -1.67 1.15
CA VAL A 163 12.71 -0.46 1.41
C VAL A 163 12.74 -0.09 2.90
N LEU A 164 12.62 -1.06 3.80
CA LEU A 164 12.69 -0.83 5.24
C LEU A 164 14.05 -0.27 5.64
N VAL A 165 15.15 -0.80 5.09
CA VAL A 165 16.50 -0.25 5.32
C VAL A 165 16.60 1.18 4.81
N TYR A 166 16.07 1.46 3.63
CA TYR A 166 16.01 2.82 3.07
C TYR A 166 15.27 3.79 3.99
N THR A 167 14.21 3.36 4.68
CA THR A 167 13.45 4.22 5.62
C THR A 167 14.21 4.60 6.89
N PHE A 168 15.39 4.01 7.17
CA PHE A 168 16.27 4.53 8.23
C PHE A 168 16.97 5.83 7.85
N GLN A 169 16.97 6.19 6.56
CA GLN A 169 17.47 7.47 6.12
C GLN A 169 16.54 8.61 6.57
N SER A 170 17.14 9.69 7.07
CA SER A 170 16.41 10.88 7.57
C SER A 170 16.45 12.09 6.63
N GLN A 171 17.19 12.01 5.52
CA GLN A 171 17.53 13.15 4.68
C GLN A 171 16.50 13.44 3.58
N PHE A 172 15.80 12.41 3.07
CA PHE A 172 14.85 12.56 1.97
C PHE A 172 13.41 12.55 2.46
N LYS A 173 12.57 13.43 1.90
CA LYS A 173 11.12 13.39 2.11
C LYS A 173 10.51 12.28 1.26
N PHE A 174 9.61 11.50 1.87
CA PHE A 174 8.84 10.50 1.15
C PHE A 174 7.65 11.13 0.39
N SER A 175 7.23 12.34 0.81
CA SER A 175 6.22 13.15 0.13
C SER A 175 6.88 14.27 -0.69
N GLY A 176 6.49 14.40 -1.96
CA GLY A 176 6.92 15.47 -2.86
C GLY A 176 6.03 15.60 -4.10
N THR A 177 6.30 16.61 -4.94
CA THR A 177 5.41 17.07 -6.03
C THR A 177 5.04 15.92 -6.98
N LYS A 178 3.74 15.58 -6.97
CA LYS A 178 3.13 14.41 -7.61
C LYS A 178 3.69 14.03 -9.00
N PRO A 179 3.87 14.94 -9.98
CA PRO A 179 4.25 14.54 -11.35
C PRO A 179 5.73 14.16 -11.53
N MET A 180 6.67 14.76 -10.77
CA MET A 180 8.11 14.44 -10.88
C MET A 180 8.45 13.07 -10.28
N TYR A 181 7.70 12.65 -9.25
CA TYR A 181 7.86 11.32 -8.66
C TYR A 181 7.38 10.21 -9.58
N VAL A 182 6.34 10.43 -10.40
CA VAL A 182 5.87 9.44 -11.40
C VAL A 182 6.97 9.13 -12.39
N LEU A 183 7.58 10.18 -12.93
CA LEU A 183 8.58 10.07 -13.97
C LEU A 183 9.88 9.49 -13.40
N PHE A 184 10.25 9.90 -12.18
CA PHE A 184 11.34 9.29 -11.44
C PHE A 184 11.05 7.82 -11.13
N TRP A 185 9.85 7.46 -10.70
CA TRP A 185 9.46 6.10 -10.31
C TRP A 185 9.34 5.17 -11.51
N ILE A 186 8.74 5.60 -12.62
CA ILE A 186 8.70 4.82 -13.88
C ILE A 186 10.13 4.59 -14.39
N PHE A 187 10.98 5.63 -14.37
CA PHE A 187 12.35 5.52 -14.84
C PHE A 187 13.22 4.67 -13.91
N TYR A 188 13.04 4.80 -12.58
CA TYR A 188 13.72 3.96 -11.60
C TYR A 188 13.22 2.51 -11.65
N PHE A 189 11.92 2.29 -11.79
CA PHE A 189 11.31 0.97 -11.91
C PHE A 189 11.81 0.28 -13.18
N TYR A 190 11.83 0.98 -14.32
CA TYR A 190 12.41 0.49 -15.56
C TYR A 190 13.90 0.17 -15.40
N LYS A 191 14.69 1.06 -14.79
CA LYS A 191 16.12 0.81 -14.52
C LYS A 191 16.35 -0.36 -13.58
N ILE A 192 15.53 -0.51 -12.54
CA ILE A 192 15.61 -1.63 -11.60
C ILE A 192 15.24 -2.92 -12.31
N LEU A 193 14.16 -2.94 -13.10
CA LEU A 193 13.76 -4.11 -13.89
C LEU A 193 14.88 -4.54 -14.85
N VAL A 194 15.44 -3.60 -15.61
CA VAL A 194 16.56 -3.87 -16.53
C VAL A 194 17.80 -4.35 -15.76
N SER A 195 18.13 -3.72 -14.62
CA SER A 195 19.26 -4.15 -13.79
C SER A 195 19.03 -5.53 -13.18
N ALA A 196 17.81 -5.87 -12.76
CA ALA A 196 17.45 -7.15 -12.19
C ALA A 196 17.52 -8.27 -13.24
N VAL A 197 17.07 -7.99 -14.46
CA VAL A 197 17.24 -8.89 -15.63
C VAL A 197 18.73 -9.16 -15.86
N MET A 198 19.56 -8.10 -15.89
CA MET A 198 21.00 -8.22 -16.14
C MET A 198 21.72 -8.96 -15.00
N ILE A 199 21.36 -8.69 -13.75
CA ILE A 199 21.90 -9.39 -12.57
C ILE A 199 21.49 -10.86 -12.57
N CYS A 200 20.27 -11.20 -12.99
CA CYS A 200 19.82 -12.60 -13.07
C CYS A 200 20.54 -13.38 -14.16
N ILE A 201 20.76 -12.77 -15.32
CA ILE A 201 21.57 -13.37 -16.39
C ILE A 201 23.02 -13.58 -15.91
N SER A 202 23.54 -12.65 -15.11
CA SER A 202 24.93 -12.66 -14.65
C SER A 202 25.17 -13.42 -13.34
N SER A 203 24.14 -13.85 -12.59
CA SER A 203 24.28 -14.46 -11.26
C SER A 203 24.24 -15.98 -11.31
N PRO A 204 25.40 -16.68 -11.30
CA PRO A 204 25.43 -18.14 -11.22
C PRO A 204 24.95 -18.67 -9.85
N TRP A 205 24.91 -17.83 -8.81
CA TRP A 205 24.46 -18.23 -7.48
C TRP A 205 22.95 -18.46 -7.43
N LEU A 206 22.14 -17.56 -7.99
CA LEU A 206 20.68 -17.74 -8.08
C LEU A 206 20.34 -19.01 -8.87
N ARG A 207 21.11 -19.24 -9.94
CA ARG A 207 20.96 -20.40 -10.83
C ARG A 207 21.24 -21.72 -10.11
N ARG A 208 22.25 -21.74 -9.23
CA ARG A 208 22.61 -22.92 -8.43
C ARG A 208 21.61 -23.19 -7.30
N VAL A 209 21.05 -22.15 -6.68
CA VAL A 209 20.14 -22.30 -5.54
C VAL A 209 18.77 -22.83 -5.96
N TYR A 210 18.25 -22.36 -7.11
CA TYR A 210 16.90 -22.71 -7.57
C TYR A 210 16.87 -23.75 -8.68
N ASP A 211 18.03 -24.15 -9.22
CA ASP A 211 18.19 -25.14 -10.32
C ASP A 211 17.21 -24.91 -11.49
N MET A 212 17.03 -23.63 -11.84
CA MET A 212 16.02 -23.15 -12.78
C MET A 212 16.68 -22.42 -13.96
N ASP A 213 16.02 -22.50 -15.11
CA ASP A 213 16.41 -21.75 -16.30
C ASP A 213 16.30 -20.23 -16.07
N PRO A 214 17.22 -19.43 -16.65
CA PRO A 214 17.27 -17.98 -16.41
C PRO A 214 16.01 -17.26 -16.91
N ILE A 215 15.33 -17.81 -17.91
CA ILE A 215 14.08 -17.25 -18.45
C ILE A 215 12.92 -17.51 -17.49
N SER A 216 12.87 -18.69 -16.88
CA SER A 216 11.83 -19.07 -15.92
C SER A 216 11.93 -18.25 -14.62
N ILE A 217 13.14 -17.90 -14.19
CA ILE A 217 13.41 -17.07 -13.01
C ILE A 217 12.95 -15.60 -13.23
N LEU A 218 12.87 -15.14 -14.47
CA LEU A 218 12.58 -13.73 -14.75
C LEU A 218 11.14 -13.34 -14.41
N ILE A 219 10.20 -14.24 -14.66
CA ILE A 219 8.76 -14.03 -14.38
C ILE A 219 8.51 -13.80 -12.88
N PRO A 220 8.94 -14.67 -11.94
CA PRO A 220 8.70 -14.47 -10.52
C PRO A 220 9.42 -13.24 -9.95
N ILE A 221 10.60 -12.89 -10.48
CA ILE A 221 11.32 -11.69 -10.05
C ILE A 221 10.62 -10.42 -10.54
N SER A 222 10.17 -10.39 -11.79
CA SER A 222 9.43 -9.24 -12.32
C SER A 222 8.10 -9.04 -11.56
N LEU A 223 7.39 -10.11 -11.25
CA LEU A 223 6.18 -10.08 -10.43
C LEU A 223 6.46 -9.57 -9.00
N SER A 224 7.54 -10.04 -8.37
CA SER A 224 7.94 -9.58 -7.04
C SER A 224 8.34 -8.10 -7.03
N LEU A 225 9.04 -7.63 -8.06
CA LEU A 225 9.41 -6.22 -8.19
C LEU A 225 8.16 -5.34 -8.36
N LEU A 226 7.22 -5.77 -9.20
CA LEU A 226 5.93 -5.09 -9.39
C LEU A 226 5.19 -4.98 -8.06
N LEU A 227 5.12 -6.07 -7.29
CA LEU A 227 4.47 -6.09 -5.99
C LEU A 227 5.14 -5.15 -4.98
N CYS A 228 6.48 -5.09 -4.96
CA CYS A 228 7.21 -4.17 -4.11
C CYS A 228 6.97 -2.71 -4.51
N GLY A 229 7.00 -2.42 -5.81
CA GLY A 229 6.69 -1.10 -6.33
C GLY A 229 5.27 -0.66 -5.96
N TYR A 230 4.31 -1.57 -6.11
CA TYR A 230 2.92 -1.35 -5.73
C TYR A 230 2.77 -0.92 -4.26
N LEU A 231 3.43 -1.63 -3.33
CA LEU A 231 3.37 -1.30 -1.91
C LEU A 231 3.96 0.09 -1.59
N ILE A 232 5.01 0.49 -2.30
CA ILE A 232 5.61 1.84 -2.15
C ILE A 232 4.64 2.91 -2.63
N MET A 233 4.02 2.71 -3.80
CA MET A 233 3.04 3.64 -4.37
C MET A 233 1.82 3.78 -3.45
N GLU A 234 1.28 2.66 -2.95
CA GLU A 234 0.12 2.70 -2.07
C GLU A 234 0.44 3.44 -0.76
N MET A 235 1.62 3.22 -0.17
CA MET A 235 2.05 3.99 1.01
C MET A 235 2.17 5.49 0.73
N TYR A 236 2.63 5.89 -0.45
CA TYR A 236 2.70 7.30 -0.85
C TYR A 236 1.31 7.96 -0.85
N TYR A 237 0.31 7.32 -1.43
CA TYR A 237 -1.07 7.84 -1.46
C TYR A 237 -1.73 7.83 -0.08
N ILE A 238 -1.53 6.77 0.70
CA ILE A 238 -2.12 6.64 2.04
C ILE A 238 -1.59 7.71 3.00
N MET A 239 -0.33 8.10 2.89
CA MET A 239 0.26 9.15 3.74
C MET A 239 -0.44 10.51 3.62
N GLY A 240 -1.05 10.81 2.47
CA GLY A 240 -1.83 12.05 2.28
C GLY A 240 -3.23 12.03 2.89
N ILE A 241 -3.68 10.87 3.38
CA ILE A 241 -5.06 10.66 3.83
C ILE A 241 -5.13 10.25 5.30
N VAL A 242 -4.11 9.53 5.79
CA VAL A 242 -4.12 8.91 7.11
C VAL A 242 -3.31 9.74 8.10
N THR A 243 -3.67 9.66 9.39
CA THR A 243 -2.95 10.30 10.49
C THR A 243 -1.82 9.42 11.03
N MET A 244 -0.89 10.01 11.79
CA MET A 244 0.28 9.31 12.35
C MET A 244 -0.06 8.10 13.23
N ASP A 245 -1.20 8.15 13.94
CA ASP A 245 -1.60 7.10 14.88
C ASP A 245 -2.34 5.94 14.19
N ASP A 246 -2.81 6.14 12.96
CA ASP A 246 -3.62 5.20 12.19
C ASP A 246 -2.78 4.31 11.25
N TYR A 247 -1.56 3.94 11.65
CA TYR A 247 -0.68 3.06 10.86
C TYR A 247 -1.27 1.66 10.61
N ILE A 248 -2.13 1.16 11.50
CA ILE A 248 -2.84 -0.12 11.28
C ILE A 248 -3.87 0.04 10.15
N LEU A 249 -4.57 1.17 10.09
CA LEU A 249 -5.56 1.44 9.05
C LEU A 249 -4.88 1.56 7.68
N ALA A 250 -3.70 2.17 7.64
CA ALA A 250 -2.84 2.18 6.46
C ALA A 250 -2.49 0.77 5.97
N ASN A 251 -2.12 -0.14 6.88
CA ASN A 251 -1.84 -1.54 6.53
C ASN A 251 -3.10 -2.27 6.06
N ILE A 252 -4.25 -2.08 6.71
CA ILE A 252 -5.52 -2.68 6.27
C ILE A 252 -5.86 -2.23 4.84
N SER A 253 -5.74 -0.93 4.56
CA SER A 253 -5.96 -0.39 3.22
C SER A 253 -5.05 -1.04 2.19
N ALA A 254 -3.73 -1.00 2.42
CA ALA A 254 -2.76 -1.58 1.50
C ALA A 254 -2.97 -3.08 1.27
N TYR A 255 -3.39 -3.82 2.31
CA TYR A 255 -3.62 -5.26 2.22
C TYR A 255 -4.93 -5.61 1.50
N ILE A 256 -5.97 -4.78 1.62
CA ILE A 256 -7.21 -4.90 0.82
C ILE A 256 -6.94 -4.56 -0.64
N ASP A 257 -6.18 -3.49 -0.90
CA ASP A 257 -5.89 -3.04 -2.25
C ASP A 257 -4.97 -4.04 -2.99
N LEU A 258 -4.14 -4.82 -2.28
CA LEU A 258 -3.39 -5.95 -2.83
C LEU A 258 -4.31 -7.07 -3.37
N PHE A 259 -5.49 -7.24 -2.79
CA PHE A 259 -6.49 -8.23 -3.21
C PHE A 259 -7.49 -7.65 -4.24
N TYR A 260 -7.87 -6.40 -4.06
CA TYR A 260 -8.80 -5.67 -4.91
C TYR A 260 -8.15 -4.39 -5.45
N PRO A 261 -7.39 -4.49 -6.55
CA PRO A 261 -6.55 -3.39 -7.05
C PRO A 261 -7.33 -2.28 -7.74
N MET A 262 -8.65 -2.15 -7.54
CA MET A 262 -9.43 -1.07 -8.19
C MET A 262 -9.05 0.31 -7.67
N ARG A 263 -8.75 0.43 -6.37
CA ARG A 263 -8.22 1.69 -5.83
C ARG A 263 -6.81 1.98 -6.35
N CYS A 264 -5.99 0.94 -6.52
CA CYS A 264 -4.69 1.07 -7.18
C CYS A 264 -4.84 1.58 -8.61
N LEU A 265 -5.75 1.01 -9.40
CA LEU A 265 -6.00 1.44 -10.77
C LEU A 265 -6.48 2.90 -10.80
N HIS A 266 -7.36 3.29 -9.89
CA HIS A 266 -7.78 4.67 -9.74
C HIS A 266 -6.61 5.60 -9.40
N ASN A 267 -5.78 5.24 -8.41
CA ASN A 267 -4.59 6.01 -8.05
C ASN A 267 -3.61 6.11 -9.23
N LEU A 268 -3.45 5.05 -10.02
CA LEU A 268 -2.60 5.02 -11.21
C LEU A 268 -3.17 5.91 -12.34
N CYS A 269 -4.49 5.95 -12.50
CA CYS A 269 -5.16 6.88 -13.41
C CYS A 269 -4.97 8.34 -12.95
N GLU A 270 -5.18 8.65 -11.66
CA GLU A 270 -4.91 9.99 -11.10
C GLU A 270 -3.45 10.39 -11.34
N LEU A 271 -2.53 9.43 -11.19
CA LEU A 271 -1.10 9.64 -11.46
C LEU A 271 -0.84 9.95 -12.94
N THR A 272 -1.56 9.28 -13.85
CA THR A 272 -1.42 9.45 -15.31
C THR A 272 -2.01 10.77 -15.79
N ASP A 273 -3.17 11.18 -15.28
CA ASP A 273 -3.80 12.47 -15.60
C ASP A 273 -2.87 13.65 -15.23
N HIS A 274 -2.10 13.51 -14.14
CA HIS A 274 -1.10 14.50 -13.76
C HIS A 274 0.16 14.49 -14.65
N VAL A 275 0.46 13.39 -15.36
CA VAL A 275 1.56 13.35 -16.35
C VAL A 275 1.17 14.10 -17.62
N ASP A 276 -0.12 14.11 -18.00
CA ASP A 276 -0.58 14.84 -19.17
C ASP A 276 -0.54 16.37 -19.00
N THR A 277 -0.43 16.87 -17.75
CA THR A 277 -0.19 18.30 -17.45
C THR A 277 1.30 18.70 -17.44
N LEU A 278 2.21 17.73 -17.57
CA LEU A 278 3.66 17.97 -17.62
C LEU A 278 4.15 18.82 -18.81
N PRO A 279 3.53 18.77 -20.02
CA PRO A 279 3.92 19.63 -21.15
C PRO A 279 3.79 21.13 -20.85
N GLU A 280 2.78 21.54 -20.06
CA GLU A 280 2.55 22.95 -19.69
C GLU A 280 3.59 23.48 -18.69
N ILE A 281 4.18 22.62 -17.87
CA ILE A 281 5.26 22.97 -16.93
C ILE A 281 6.62 23.05 -17.63
N MET A 282 6.87 22.20 -18.63
CA MET A 282 8.15 22.19 -19.36
C MET A 282 8.22 23.19 -20.53
N HIS A 283 7.07 23.68 -21.00
CA HIS A 283 6.98 24.79 -21.93
C HIS A 283 6.07 25.88 -21.34
N PRO A 284 6.58 26.74 -20.43
CA PRO A 284 5.87 27.98 -20.15
C PRO A 284 5.76 28.72 -21.48
N GLY A 285 4.54 28.93 -21.96
CA GLY A 285 4.30 29.72 -23.16
C GLY A 285 4.97 31.10 -23.02
N PRO A 286 5.36 31.74 -24.13
CA PRO A 286 5.88 33.10 -24.06
C PRO A 286 4.76 34.03 -23.62
N ASP A 287 4.88 34.59 -22.41
CA ASP A 287 4.14 35.78 -21.98
C ASP A 287 4.46 36.99 -22.89
#